data_AF-A0A7M4DP41-F1
#
_entry.id   AF-A0A7M4DP41-F1
#
_cell.length_a   1.000
_cell.length_b   1.000
_cell.length_c   1.000
_cell.angle_alpha   90.00
_cell.angle_beta   90.00
_cell.angle_gamma   90.00
#
_symmetry.space_group_name_H-M   'P 1'
#
loop_
_entity.id
_entity.type
_entity.pdbx_description
1 polymer ?
#
loop_
_entity_poly.entity_id
_entity_poly.type
_entity_poly.pdbx_seq_one_letter_code
_entity_poly.pdbx_strand_id
1 'polypeptide(L)'
;MRWSGAWGEAIGVFVASGGFFIRHYPIVFAFGAVASVQRFLAVGGDERFAWAGGVGGEVVTAAVRVLFLTWVIRRAFTDSDVPWSEVGARLGRFVDGRTGVLLASAALLVALTIIAKVIPDAIGAGLDASARPTYQSWELAIKNVTVIPFTMVWLTMLARHALTVPVPTAVTAG
;
A
#
# COMPACT_ATOMS: atom_id res chain seq x y z
N MET A 1 -2.20 -17.45 19.15
CA MET A 1 -3.28 -17.87 18.23
C MET A 1 -2.70 -18.21 16.87
N ARG A 2 -2.65 -19.49 16.49
CA ARG A 2 -2.37 -19.88 15.11
C ARG A 2 -3.69 -19.76 14.35
N TRP A 3 -3.86 -18.68 13.61
CA TRP A 3 -4.99 -18.54 12.68
C TRP A 3 -4.84 -19.64 11.62
N SER A 4 -5.83 -20.54 11.50
CA SER A 4 -5.88 -21.56 10.45
C SER A 4 -6.73 -21.06 9.26
N GLY A 5 -6.46 -21.58 8.06
CA GLY A 5 -7.21 -21.24 6.85
C GLY A 5 -6.89 -19.84 6.28
N ALA A 6 -7.83 -19.29 5.52
CA ALA A 6 -7.64 -18.06 4.75
C ALA A 6 -7.19 -16.84 5.57
N TRP A 7 -7.69 -16.71 6.81
CA TRP A 7 -7.32 -15.62 7.72
C TRP A 7 -5.86 -15.71 8.17
N GLY A 8 -5.38 -16.91 8.48
CA GLY A 8 -3.98 -17.08 8.89
C GLY A 8 -3.00 -16.77 7.78
N GLU A 9 -3.37 -17.13 6.55
CA GLU A 9 -2.59 -16.79 5.36
C GLU A 9 -2.58 -15.28 5.09
N ALA A 10 -3.74 -14.62 5.12
CA ALA A 10 -3.84 -13.18 4.94
C ALA A 10 -3.04 -12.40 6.01
N ILE A 11 -3.15 -12.81 7.28
CA ILE A 11 -2.36 -12.25 8.38
C ILE A 11 -0.87 -12.53 8.19
N GLY A 12 -0.49 -13.73 7.73
CA GLY A 12 0.90 -14.07 7.42
C GLY A 12 1.50 -13.13 6.37
N VAL A 13 0.77 -12.88 5.28
CA VAL A 13 1.17 -11.91 4.24
C VAL A 13 1.26 -10.50 4.82
N PHE A 14 0.28 -10.08 5.62
CA PHE A 14 0.27 -8.76 6.26
C PHE A 14 1.48 -8.56 7.19
N VAL A 15 1.81 -9.56 8.02
CA VAL A 15 2.97 -9.53 8.93
C VAL A 15 4.28 -9.53 8.15
N ALA A 16 4.40 -10.35 7.10
CA ALA A 16 5.57 -10.34 6.22
C ALA A 16 5.77 -8.97 5.55
N SER A 17 4.66 -8.32 5.17
CA SER A 17 4.66 -6.96 4.63
C SER A 17 5.15 -5.95 5.66
N GLY A 18 4.73 -6.07 6.92
CA GLY A 18 5.24 -5.28 8.04
C GLY A 18 6.75 -5.46 8.25
N GLY A 19 7.23 -6.70 8.24
CA GLY A 19 8.67 -6.98 8.34
C GLY A 19 9.48 -6.36 7.19
N PHE A 20 8.98 -6.47 5.96
CA PHE A 20 9.61 -5.83 4.79
C PHE A 20 9.61 -4.30 4.93
N PHE A 21 8.48 -3.72 5.33
CA PHE A 21 8.30 -2.28 5.48
C PHE A 21 9.26 -1.70 6.52
N ILE A 22 9.33 -2.32 7.71
CA ILE A 22 10.21 -1.88 8.79
C ILE A 22 11.68 -1.99 8.37
N ARG A 23 12.07 -3.11 7.77
CA ARG A 23 13.45 -3.34 7.31
C ARG A 23 13.91 -2.29 6.28
N HIS A 24 13.01 -1.80 5.45
CA HIS A 24 13.33 -0.85 4.38
C HIS A 24 12.76 0.55 4.64
N TYR A 25 12.39 0.84 5.89
CA TYR A 25 11.74 2.11 6.24
C TYR A 25 12.53 3.36 5.85
N PRO A 26 13.88 3.41 5.90
CA PRO A 26 14.62 4.57 5.43
C PRO A 26 14.33 4.94 3.96
N ILE A 27 14.17 3.94 3.09
CA ILE A 27 13.84 4.13 1.68
C ILE A 27 12.38 4.56 1.54
N VAL A 28 11.47 3.86 2.24
CA VAL A 28 10.04 4.22 2.30
C VAL A 28 9.86 5.68 2.72
N PHE A 29 10.54 6.08 3.79
CA PHE A 29 10.50 7.42 4.33
C PHE A 29 11.03 8.43 3.33
N ALA A 30 12.14 8.15 2.62
CA ALA A 30 12.66 9.05 1.61
C ALA A 30 11.63 9.32 0.48
N PHE A 31 11.01 8.27 -0.07
CA PHE A 31 9.95 8.45 -1.09
C PHE A 31 8.72 9.16 -0.54
N GLY A 32 8.26 8.79 0.66
CA GLY A 32 7.11 9.43 1.31
C GLY A 32 7.36 10.89 1.65
N ALA A 33 8.57 11.24 2.10
CA ALA A 33 8.97 12.60 2.43
C ALA A 33 8.95 13.51 1.21
N VAL A 34 9.39 13.03 0.03
CA VAL A 34 9.30 13.81 -1.22
C VAL A 34 7.85 14.15 -1.55
N ALA A 35 6.93 13.18 -1.45
CA ALA A 35 5.51 13.42 -1.68
C ALA A 35 4.91 14.39 -0.63
N SER A 36 5.36 14.31 0.62
CA SER A 36 4.93 15.23 1.68
C SER A 36 5.45 16.65 1.50
N VAL A 37 6.73 16.83 1.10
CA VAL A 37 7.33 18.15 0.84
C VAL A 37 6.55 18.88 -0.25
N GLN A 38 6.19 18.20 -1.33
CA GLN A 38 5.35 18.79 -2.39
C GLN A 38 4.02 19.32 -1.83
N ARG A 39 3.38 18.59 -0.91
CA ARG A 39 2.13 19.02 -0.27
C ARG A 39 2.32 20.28 0.58
N PHE A 40 3.40 20.36 1.35
CA PHE A 40 3.71 21.55 2.15
C PHE A 40 4.05 22.76 1.27
N LEU A 41 4.77 22.56 0.16
CA LEU A 41 5.04 23.62 -0.82
C LEU A 41 3.76 24.16 -1.46
N ALA A 42 2.77 23.30 -1.72
CA ALA A 42 1.47 23.70 -2.24
C ALA A 42 0.65 24.54 -1.25
N VAL A 43 0.74 24.25 0.06
CA VAL A 43 0.00 24.96 1.11
C VAL A 43 0.68 26.25 1.55
N GLY A 44 2.00 26.36 1.37
CA GLY A 44 2.80 27.51 1.79
C GLY A 44 2.50 28.83 1.08
N GLY A 45 1.71 28.81 -0.01
CA GLY A 45 1.18 30.03 -0.65
C GLY A 45 2.17 30.89 -1.42
N ASP A 46 3.42 30.43 -1.61
CA ASP A 46 4.41 31.12 -2.44
C ASP A 46 4.11 30.87 -3.93
N GLU A 47 3.92 31.94 -4.71
CA GLU A 47 3.57 31.89 -6.13
C GLU A 47 4.57 31.05 -6.96
N ARG A 48 5.83 30.96 -6.52
CA ARG A 48 6.87 30.12 -7.17
C ARG A 48 6.54 28.63 -7.13
N PHE A 49 5.67 28.21 -6.22
CA PHE A 49 5.22 26.82 -6.06
C PHE A 49 3.74 26.62 -6.38
N ALA A 50 3.08 27.57 -7.05
CA ALA A 50 1.68 27.43 -7.47
C ALA A 50 1.43 26.15 -8.30
N TRP A 51 2.44 25.69 -9.04
CA TRP A 51 2.39 24.42 -9.79
C TRP A 51 2.32 23.16 -8.90
N ALA A 52 2.81 23.23 -7.66
CA ALA A 52 2.87 22.09 -6.72
C ALA A 52 1.50 21.73 -6.12
N GLY A 53 0.55 22.66 -6.14
CA GLY A 53 -0.85 22.42 -5.77
C GLY A 53 -1.74 21.97 -6.93
N GLY A 54 -1.28 22.11 -8.17
CA GLY A 54 -2.01 21.72 -9.39
C GLY A 54 -1.48 20.44 -10.03
N VAL A 55 -1.69 20.29 -11.34
CA VAL A 55 -1.32 19.11 -12.14
C VAL A 55 0.16 18.74 -11.97
N GLY A 56 1.06 19.73 -11.86
CA GLY A 56 2.49 19.46 -11.67
C GLY A 56 2.79 18.71 -10.37
N GLY A 57 2.12 19.06 -9.28
CA GLY A 57 2.20 18.32 -8.02
C GLY A 57 1.66 16.90 -8.12
N GLU A 58 0.51 16.71 -8.78
CA GLU A 58 -0.05 15.37 -8.98
C GLU A 58 0.89 14.47 -9.78
N VAL A 59 1.51 14.99 -10.85
CA VAL A 59 2.49 14.26 -11.66
C VAL A 59 3.72 13.88 -10.82
N VAL A 60 4.24 14.79 -10.00
CA VAL A 60 5.39 14.49 -9.12
C VAL A 60 5.03 13.40 -8.11
N THR A 61 3.89 13.52 -7.41
CA THR A 61 3.43 12.48 -6.49
C THR A 61 3.25 11.14 -7.20
N ALA A 62 2.65 11.12 -8.39
CA ALA A 62 2.45 9.90 -9.17
C ALA A 62 3.79 9.28 -9.57
N ALA A 63 4.73 10.07 -10.09
CA ALA A 63 6.06 9.61 -10.47
C ALA A 63 6.82 9.01 -9.29
N VAL A 64 6.83 9.69 -8.14
CA VAL A 64 7.46 9.21 -6.90
C VAL A 64 6.85 7.87 -6.46
N ARG A 65 5.52 7.74 -6.54
CA ARG A 65 4.81 6.49 -6.21
C ARG A 65 5.13 5.36 -7.18
N VAL A 66 5.19 5.63 -8.48
CA VAL A 66 5.55 4.63 -9.49
C VAL A 66 7.00 4.17 -9.29
N LEU A 67 7.91 5.09 -9.01
CA LEU A 67 9.31 4.76 -8.72
C LEU A 67 9.43 3.92 -7.45
N PHE A 68 8.74 4.30 -6.38
CA PHE A 68 8.71 3.53 -5.14
C PHE A 68 8.14 2.12 -5.38
N LEU A 69 6.99 2.02 -6.05
CA LEU A 69 6.37 0.73 -6.37
C LEU A 69 7.29 -0.15 -7.22
N THR A 70 7.95 0.43 -8.22
CA THR A 70 8.95 -0.26 -9.05
C THR A 70 10.09 -0.79 -8.19
N TRP A 71 10.60 0.02 -7.27
CA TRP A 71 11.63 -0.40 -6.33
C TRP A 71 11.16 -1.56 -5.43
N VAL A 72 9.95 -1.47 -4.87
CA VAL A 72 9.37 -2.54 -4.05
C VAL A 72 9.23 -3.84 -4.84
N ILE A 73 8.69 -3.78 -6.07
CA ILE A 73 8.54 -4.94 -6.95
C ILE A 73 9.91 -5.57 -7.24
N ARG A 74 10.89 -4.77 -7.69
CA ARG A 74 12.24 -5.29 -7.97
C ARG A 74 12.85 -5.97 -6.75
N ARG A 75 12.65 -5.41 -5.55
CA ARG A 75 13.22 -5.94 -4.32
C ARG A 75 12.49 -7.18 -3.80
N ALA A 76 11.16 -7.20 -3.88
CA ALA A 76 10.34 -8.32 -3.44
C ALA A 76 10.50 -9.54 -4.35
N PHE A 77 10.73 -9.31 -5.64
CA PHE A 77 10.86 -10.35 -6.67
C PHE A 77 12.31 -10.60 -7.11
N THR A 78 13.32 -10.08 -6.39
CA THR A 78 14.74 -10.26 -6.76
C THR A 78 15.11 -11.74 -6.92
N ASP A 79 14.55 -12.61 -6.07
CA ASP A 79 14.85 -14.04 -6.03
C ASP A 79 13.73 -14.88 -6.70
N SER A 80 12.96 -14.29 -7.62
CA SER A 80 11.83 -14.96 -8.26
C SER A 80 12.17 -15.44 -9.66
N ASP A 81 12.11 -16.76 -9.86
CA ASP A 81 12.31 -17.40 -11.17
C ASP A 81 11.01 -17.46 -12.00
N VAL A 82 9.95 -16.74 -11.60
CA VAL A 82 8.65 -16.82 -12.27
C VAL A 82 8.72 -16.10 -13.63
N PRO A 83 8.48 -16.80 -14.75
CA PRO A 83 8.44 -16.16 -16.05
C PRO A 83 7.29 -15.15 -16.14
N TRP A 84 7.53 -13.98 -16.74
CA TRP A 84 6.51 -12.95 -16.92
C TRP A 84 5.26 -13.45 -17.65
N SER A 85 5.41 -14.41 -18.58
CA SER A 85 4.30 -15.04 -19.30
C SER A 85 3.35 -15.84 -18.39
N GLU A 86 3.82 -16.30 -17.23
CA GLU A 86 3.03 -17.11 -16.30
C GLU A 86 2.33 -16.28 -15.21
N VAL A 87 2.73 -15.02 -15.02
CA VAL A 87 2.22 -14.17 -13.94
C VAL A 87 0.70 -14.08 -13.98
N GLY A 88 0.12 -13.78 -15.15
CA GLY A 88 -1.33 -13.67 -15.31
C GLY A 88 -2.07 -14.96 -14.97
N ALA A 89 -1.57 -16.10 -15.47
CA ALA A 89 -2.18 -17.39 -15.22
C ALA A 89 -2.10 -17.82 -13.75
N ARG A 90 -0.96 -17.54 -13.08
CA ARG A 90 -0.77 -17.83 -11.64
C ARG A 90 -1.67 -16.95 -10.77
N LEU A 91 -1.78 -15.66 -11.08
CA LEU A 91 -2.69 -14.75 -10.39
C LEU A 91 -4.15 -15.18 -10.57
N GLY A 92 -4.56 -15.55 -11.79
CA GLY A 92 -5.91 -16.05 -12.05
C GLY A 92 -6.26 -17.26 -11.20
N ARG A 93 -5.39 -18.28 -11.18
CA ARG A 93 -5.59 -19.46 -10.33
C ARG A 93 -5.62 -19.14 -8.84
N PHE A 94 -4.87 -18.14 -8.39
CA PHE A 94 -4.92 -17.71 -6.99
C PHE A 94 -6.27 -17.08 -6.66
N VAL A 95 -6.82 -16.25 -7.55
CA VAL A 95 -8.14 -15.66 -7.36
C VAL A 95 -9.22 -16.74 -7.26
N ASP A 96 -9.20 -17.70 -8.18
CA ASP A 96 -10.19 -18.79 -8.25
C ASP A 96 -10.07 -19.75 -7.06
N GLY A 97 -8.83 -20.13 -6.69
CA GLY A 97 -8.57 -21.14 -5.66
C GLY A 97 -8.46 -20.60 -4.23
N ARG A 98 -8.31 -19.29 -4.03
CA ARG A 98 -8.05 -18.68 -2.70
C ARG A 98 -8.84 -17.40 -2.48
N THR A 99 -10.07 -17.33 -2.99
CA THR A 99 -11.00 -16.21 -2.76
C THR A 99 -11.13 -15.85 -1.27
N GLY A 100 -11.11 -16.83 -0.37
CA GLY A 100 -11.14 -16.58 1.07
C GLY A 100 -9.97 -15.70 1.58
N VAL A 101 -8.76 -15.87 1.04
CA VAL A 101 -7.58 -15.07 1.41
C VAL A 101 -7.74 -13.63 0.90
N LEU A 102 -8.31 -13.46 -0.30
CA LEU A 102 -8.62 -12.15 -0.85
C LEU A 102 -9.70 -11.43 -0.03
N LEU A 103 -10.75 -12.13 0.39
CA LEU A 103 -11.79 -11.57 1.26
C LEU A 103 -11.23 -11.19 2.63
N ALA A 104 -10.40 -12.03 3.23
CA ALA A 104 -9.72 -11.69 4.49
C ALA A 104 -8.79 -10.48 4.33
N SER A 105 -8.05 -10.40 3.22
CA SER A 105 -7.20 -9.24 2.90
C SER A 105 -8.04 -7.98 2.66
N ALA A 106 -9.18 -8.10 1.99
CA ALA A 106 -10.12 -6.99 1.80
C ALA A 106 -10.68 -6.51 3.14
N ALA A 107 -11.03 -7.43 4.05
CA ALA A 107 -11.48 -7.07 5.40
C ALA A 107 -10.39 -6.34 6.20
N LEU A 108 -9.12 -6.78 6.11
CA LEU A 108 -7.98 -6.06 6.69
C LEU A 108 -7.80 -4.67 6.07
N LEU A 109 -8.03 -4.53 4.76
CA LEU A 109 -7.97 -3.23 4.07
C LEU A 109 -9.09 -2.30 4.53
N VAL A 110 -10.30 -2.82 4.74
CA VAL A 110 -11.42 -2.07 5.33
C VAL A 110 -11.06 -1.59 6.74
N ALA A 111 -10.52 -2.48 7.59
CA ALA A 111 -10.09 -2.11 8.93
C ALA A 111 -9.00 -1.02 8.91
N LEU A 112 -7.99 -1.17 8.04
CA LEU A 112 -6.96 -0.15 7.85
C LEU A 112 -7.55 1.17 7.36
N THR A 113 -8.51 1.13 6.45
CA THR A 113 -9.20 2.34 5.93
C THR A 113 -9.98 3.04 7.03
N ILE A 114 -10.66 2.30 7.91
CA ILE A 114 -11.38 2.88 9.05
C ILE A 114 -10.39 3.64 9.95
N ILE A 115 -9.30 2.99 10.32
CA ILE A 115 -8.30 3.53 11.26
C ILE A 115 -7.53 4.70 10.64
N ALA A 116 -7.07 4.54 9.39
CA ALA A 116 -6.18 5.50 8.75
C ALA A 116 -6.91 6.64 8.05
N LYS A 117 -8.20 6.49 7.71
CA LYS A 117 -8.95 7.49 6.96
C LYS A 117 -10.24 7.91 7.65
N VAL A 118 -11.15 6.99 7.93
CA VAL A 118 -12.50 7.35 8.41
C VAL A 118 -12.45 8.06 9.76
N ILE A 119 -11.68 7.51 10.72
CA ILE A 119 -11.53 8.09 12.05
C ILE A 119 -10.84 9.47 11.98
N PRO A 120 -9.68 9.62 11.32
CA PRO A 120 -9.05 10.94 11.12
C PRO A 120 -9.95 11.96 10.43
N ASP A 121 -10.64 11.58 9.35
CA ASP A 121 -11.56 12.47 8.63
C ASP A 121 -12.69 12.96 9.56
N ALA A 122 -13.23 12.08 10.41
CA ALA A 122 -14.25 12.43 11.39
C ALA A 122 -13.72 13.38 12.48
N ILE A 123 -12.49 13.17 12.96
CA ILE A 123 -11.82 14.08 13.90
C ILE A 123 -11.63 15.46 13.26
N GLY A 124 -11.10 15.49 12.02
CA GLY A 124 -10.87 16.74 11.29
C GLY A 124 -12.15 17.52 10.99
N ALA A 125 -13.28 16.84 10.81
CA ALA A 125 -14.59 17.47 10.62
C ALA A 125 -15.08 18.21 11.86
N GLY A 126 -14.66 17.79 13.05
CA GLY A 126 -14.98 18.45 14.32
C GLY A 126 -14.09 19.66 14.65
N LEU A 127 -13.06 19.93 13.85
CA LEU A 127 -12.15 21.06 14.07
C LEU A 127 -12.69 22.37 13.50
N ASP A 128 -12.31 23.47 14.16
CA ASP A 128 -12.52 24.83 13.70
C ASP A 128 -11.95 25.06 12.30
N ALA A 129 -12.56 25.98 11.55
CA ALA A 129 -12.17 26.30 10.18
C ALA A 129 -10.69 26.75 10.04
N SER A 130 -10.14 27.37 11.08
CA SER A 130 -8.73 27.79 11.13
C SER A 130 -7.75 26.65 11.38
N ALA A 131 -8.15 25.59 12.09
CA ALA A 131 -7.30 24.45 12.44
C ALA A 131 -7.35 23.31 11.40
N ARG A 132 -8.45 23.22 10.64
CA ARG A 132 -8.70 22.15 9.66
C ARG A 132 -7.63 22.03 8.56
N PRO A 133 -7.12 23.10 7.93
CA PRO A 133 -6.10 22.98 6.88
C PRO A 133 -4.78 22.42 7.38
N THR A 134 -4.36 22.84 8.58
CA THR A 134 -3.14 22.36 9.24
C THR A 134 -3.26 20.88 9.60
N TYR A 135 -4.41 20.47 10.17
CA TYR A 135 -4.69 19.07 10.47
C TYR A 135 -4.61 18.19 9.23
N GLN A 136 -5.30 18.57 8.15
CA GLN A 136 -5.31 17.81 6.89
C GLN A 136 -3.93 17.71 6.24
N SER A 137 -3.11 18.75 6.39
CA SER A 137 -1.73 18.75 5.88
C SER A 137 -0.86 17.73 6.61
N TRP A 138 -0.94 17.71 7.95
CA TRP A 138 -0.23 16.72 8.77
C TRP A 138 -0.75 15.30 8.57
N GLU A 139 -2.05 15.13 8.53
CA GLU A 139 -2.70 13.85 8.29
C GLU A 139 -2.21 13.24 6.97
N LEU A 140 -2.17 14.03 5.90
CA LEU A 140 -1.67 13.55 4.61
C LEU A 140 -0.16 13.28 4.64
N ALA A 141 0.62 14.13 5.31
CA ALA A 141 2.06 13.92 5.45
C ALA A 141 2.38 12.59 6.16
N ILE A 142 1.63 12.28 7.23
CA ILE A 142 1.73 11.00 7.94
C ILE A 142 1.36 9.84 7.02
N LYS A 143 0.23 9.92 6.30
CA LYS A 143 -0.20 8.88 5.35
C LYS A 143 0.83 8.59 4.25
N ASN A 144 1.49 9.63 3.75
CA ASN A 144 2.50 9.53 2.70
C ASN A 144 3.76 8.77 3.14
N VAL A 145 4.10 8.78 4.44
CA VAL A 145 5.27 8.04 4.97
C VAL A 145 4.91 6.73 5.67
N THR A 146 3.61 6.46 5.87
CA THR A 146 3.13 5.26 6.58
C THR A 146 2.18 4.43 5.73
N VAL A 147 0.90 4.79 5.70
CA VAL A 147 -0.22 3.96 5.21
C VAL A 147 -0.13 3.71 3.71
N ILE A 148 0.16 4.75 2.92
CA ILE A 148 0.23 4.65 1.46
C ILE A 148 1.37 3.71 1.03
N PRO A 149 2.63 3.95 1.43
CA PRO A 149 3.71 3.04 1.04
C PRO A 149 3.54 1.64 1.65
N PHE A 150 2.98 1.53 2.86
CA PHE A 150 2.69 0.22 3.45
C PHE A 150 1.69 -0.58 2.61
N THR A 151 0.63 0.07 2.11
CA THR A 151 -0.36 -0.58 1.25
C THR A 151 0.27 -1.06 -0.06
N MET A 152 1.17 -0.27 -0.67
CA MET A 152 1.92 -0.70 -1.86
C MET A 152 2.81 -1.91 -1.58
N VAL A 153 3.52 -1.93 -0.45
CA VAL A 153 4.30 -3.08 -0.01
C VAL A 153 3.39 -4.30 0.18
N TRP A 154 2.28 -4.12 0.88
CA TRP A 154 1.37 -5.22 1.20
C TRP A 154 0.75 -5.85 -0.05
N LEU A 155 0.26 -5.04 -0.99
CA LEU A 155 -0.25 -5.56 -2.27
C LEU A 155 0.86 -6.27 -3.07
N THR A 156 2.08 -5.76 -3.06
CA THR A 156 3.21 -6.41 -3.73
C THR A 156 3.55 -7.76 -3.10
N MET A 157 3.53 -7.85 -1.77
CA MET A 157 3.78 -9.10 -1.04
C MET A 157 2.64 -10.10 -1.22
N LEU A 158 1.40 -9.63 -1.31
CA LEU A 158 0.25 -10.47 -1.65
C LEU A 158 0.37 -11.04 -3.07
N ALA A 159 0.77 -10.21 -4.04
CA ALA A 159 1.05 -10.67 -5.40
C ALA A 159 2.21 -11.68 -5.43
N ARG A 160 3.29 -11.42 -4.69
CA ARG A 160 4.42 -12.35 -4.57
C ARG A 160 3.97 -13.69 -4.01
N HIS A 161 3.20 -13.65 -2.93
CA HIS A 161 2.62 -14.83 -2.29
C HIS A 161 1.76 -15.63 -3.28
N ALA A 162 0.89 -14.96 -4.03
CA ALA A 162 0.07 -15.58 -5.07
C ALA A 162 0.87 -16.27 -6.18
N LEU A 163 2.06 -15.75 -6.51
CA LEU A 163 2.94 -16.32 -7.54
C LEU A 163 3.80 -17.48 -7.03
N THR A 164 4.09 -17.53 -5.74
CA THR A 164 4.98 -18.53 -5.11
C THR A 164 4.25 -19.72 -4.50
N VAL A 165 2.99 -19.58 -4.13
CA VAL A 165 2.26 -20.64 -3.45
C VAL A 165 1.68 -21.64 -4.45
N PRO A 166 1.91 -22.96 -4.28
CA PRO A 166 1.27 -23.99 -5.09
C PRO A 166 -0.25 -23.91 -4.99
N VAL A 167 -0.92 -23.99 -6.14
CA VAL A 167 -2.38 -24.13 -6.20
C VAL A 167 -2.70 -25.58 -5.82
N PRO A 168 -3.64 -25.84 -4.89
CA PRO A 168 -4.09 -27.19 -4.62
C PRO A 168 -4.64 -27.78 -5.92
N THR A 169 -4.02 -28.85 -6.42
CA THR A 169 -4.61 -29.66 -7.49
C THR A 169 -5.92 -30.20 -6.95
N ALA A 170 -7.04 -29.80 -7.57
CA ALA A 170 -8.33 -30.40 -7.27
C ALA A 170 -8.16 -31.93 -7.38
N VAL A 171 -8.44 -32.64 -6.29
CA VAL A 171 -8.50 -34.10 -6.31
C VAL A 171 -9.65 -34.43 -7.26
N THR A 172 -9.33 -34.86 -8.47
CA THR A 172 -10.29 -35.49 -9.36
C THR A 172 -10.77 -36.75 -8.64
N ALA A 173 -11.94 -36.65 -8.01
CA ALA A 173 -12.67 -37.82 -7.53
C ALA A 173 -12.99 -38.67 -8.76
N GLY A 174 -12.36 -39.85 -8.83
CA GLY A 174 -12.70 -40.90 -9.78
C GLY A 174 -13.96 -41.65 -9.36
#